data_AF-A0A7C7JAE2-F1
#
_entry.id   AF-A0A7C7JAE2-F1
#
_cell.length_a   1.000
_cell.length_b   1.000
_cell.length_c   1.000
_cell.angle_alpha   90.00
_cell.angle_beta   90.00
_cell.angle_gamma   90.00
#
_symmetry.space_group_name_H-M   'P 1'
#
loop_
_entity.id
_entity.type
_entity.pdbx_description
1 polymer ?
#
loop_
_entity_poly.entity_id
_entity_poly.type
_entity_poly.pdbx_seq_one_letter_code
_entity_poly.pdbx_strand_id
1 'polypeptide(L)'
;MDLNWYYTEGQLTLKVDREEHKFSLEDLIASSTVYKERRKKIQKVFIIALLIIGAFQYFGGGLPSGQDVYFYVGYIATPVFFAGIIASVSYFYLKHSRKEIIKLDSILQEHLSS
;
A
#
# COMPACT_ATOMS: atom_id res chain seq x y z
N MET A 1 11.10 26.75 21.94
CA MET A 1 10.57 25.46 21.47
C MET A 1 11.15 24.39 22.38
N ASP A 2 10.43 24.05 23.44
CA ASP A 2 10.82 22.96 24.34
C ASP A 2 10.13 21.69 23.86
N LEU A 3 10.91 20.81 23.23
CA LEU A 3 10.45 19.50 22.77
C LEU A 3 10.65 18.49 23.91
N ASN A 4 9.58 18.23 24.67
CA ASN A 4 9.63 17.23 25.73
C ASN A 4 8.96 15.94 25.28
N TRP A 5 9.75 14.88 25.20
CA TRP A 5 9.29 13.51 24.94
C TRP A 5 9.42 12.71 26.23
N TYR A 6 8.35 12.01 26.61
CA TYR A 6 8.39 11.10 27.75
C TYR A 6 7.63 9.81 27.43
N TYR A 7 8.13 8.74 28.03
CA TYR A 7 7.66 7.38 27.83
C TYR A 7 6.97 6.90 29.10
N THR A 8 5.68 6.61 29.00
CA THR A 8 4.88 6.05 30.10
C THR A 8 3.89 5.04 29.55
N GLU A 9 3.87 3.85 30.13
CA GLU A 9 2.88 2.78 29.84
C GLU A 9 2.67 2.46 28.35
N GLY A 10 3.74 2.42 27.56
CA GLY A 10 3.66 2.05 26.13
C GLY A 10 3.09 3.15 25.21
N GLN A 11 2.89 4.37 25.73
CA GLN A 11 2.47 5.53 24.94
C GLN A 11 3.62 6.55 24.86
N LEU A 12 4.01 6.90 23.63
CA LEU A 12 4.95 7.99 23.37
C LEU A 12 4.15 9.29 23.36
N THR A 13 4.30 10.11 24.40
CA THR A 13 3.58 11.38 24.49
C THR A 13 4.52 12.50 24.08
N LEU A 14 4.18 13.21 23.00
CA LEU A 14 4.96 14.32 22.46
C LEU A 14 4.25 15.62 22.85
N LYS A 15 4.87 16.43 23.71
CA LYS A 15 4.38 17.77 24.05
C LYS A 15 5.06 18.80 23.17
N VAL A 16 4.29 19.45 22.31
CA VAL A 16 4.71 20.63 21.54
C VAL A 16 3.76 21.77 21.86
N ASP A 17 4.28 22.84 22.47
CA ASP A 17 3.62 24.15 22.65
C ASP A 17 2.14 24.15 23.09
N ARG A 18 1.74 23.17 23.93
CA ARG A 18 0.44 22.97 24.63
C ARG A 18 -0.49 21.88 24.06
N GLU A 19 -0.15 21.21 22.96
CA GLU A 19 -0.91 20.05 22.49
C GLU A 19 -0.19 18.74 22.88
N GLU A 20 -0.90 17.86 23.60
CA GLU A 20 -0.43 16.52 23.93
C GLU A 20 -0.85 15.55 22.81
N HIS A 21 0.12 15.13 22.00
CA HIS A 21 -0.09 14.03 21.07
C HIS A 21 0.37 12.72 21.71
N LYS A 22 -0.59 11.91 22.14
CA LYS A 22 -0.36 10.54 22.59
C LYS A 22 -0.35 9.59 21.41
N PHE A 23 0.79 8.92 21.18
CA PHE A 23 0.89 7.84 20.22
C PHE A 23 1.06 6.50 20.95
N SER A 24 0.10 5.59 20.81
CA SER A 24 0.26 4.21 21.29
C SER A 24 1.32 3.49 20.45
N LEU A 25 2.29 2.84 21.10
CA LEU A 25 3.28 2.01 20.41
C LEU A 25 2.65 0.83 19.71
N GLU A 26 1.57 0.26 20.26
CA GLU A 26 0.80 -0.77 19.58
C GLU A 26 0.20 -0.25 18.28
N ASP A 27 -0.30 0.98 18.24
CA ASP A 27 -0.80 1.59 17.00
C ASP A 27 0.32 1.91 16.00
N LEU A 28 1.48 2.36 16.47
CA LEU A 28 2.66 2.60 15.64
C LEU A 28 3.23 1.29 15.06
N ILE A 29 3.31 0.25 15.88
CA ILE A 29 3.79 -1.07 15.46
C ILE A 29 2.74 -1.73 14.54
N ALA A 30 1.46 -1.71 14.90
CA ALA A 30 0.36 -2.25 14.09
C ALA A 30 0.22 -1.51 12.75
N SER A 31 0.38 -0.19 12.73
CA SER A 31 0.39 0.56 11.48
C SER A 31 1.61 0.21 10.61
N SER A 32 2.77 -0.03 11.22
CA SER A 32 3.97 -0.47 10.50
C SER A 32 3.87 -1.89 9.93
N THR A 33 3.30 -2.84 10.68
CA THR A 33 3.15 -4.24 10.27
C THR A 33 2.11 -4.37 9.17
N VAL A 34 0.96 -3.72 9.33
CA VAL A 34 -0.10 -3.65 8.30
C VAL A 34 0.42 -2.99 7.03
N TYR A 35 1.21 -1.92 7.14
CA TYR A 35 1.81 -1.28 5.98
C TYR A 35 2.76 -2.24 5.24
N LYS A 36 3.59 -2.99 5.98
CA LYS A 36 4.52 -3.97 5.43
C LYS A 36 3.79 -5.14 4.75
N GLU A 37 2.71 -5.64 5.35
CA GLU A 37 1.87 -6.69 4.75
C GLU A 37 1.14 -6.21 3.49
N ARG A 38 0.59 -5.00 3.53
CA ARG A 38 -0.08 -4.40 2.36
C ARG A 38 0.90 -4.23 1.20
N ARG A 39 2.10 -3.75 1.48
CA ARG A 39 3.18 -3.65 0.48
C ARG A 39 3.49 -5.00 -0.14
N LYS A 40 3.61 -6.06 0.67
CA LYS A 40 3.80 -7.44 0.17
C LYS A 40 2.64 -7.90 -0.71
N LYS A 41 1.38 -7.65 -0.33
CA LYS A 41 0.21 -7.99 -1.15
C LYS A 41 0.26 -7.29 -2.51
N ILE A 42 0.57 -6.00 -2.54
CA ILE A 42 0.65 -5.22 -3.79
C ILE A 42 1.81 -5.67 -4.66
N GLN A 43 2.97 -5.98 -4.06
CA GLN A 43 4.09 -6.57 -4.79
C GLN A 43 3.72 -7.90 -5.44
N LYS A 44 2.98 -8.77 -4.75
CA LYS A 44 2.47 -10.02 -5.33
C LYS A 44 1.53 -9.74 -6.52
N VAL A 45 0.57 -8.82 -6.35
CA VAL A 45 -0.35 -8.42 -7.44
C VAL A 45 0.43 -7.90 -8.64
N PHE A 46 1.43 -7.04 -8.41
CA PHE A 46 2.30 -6.51 -9.47
C PHE A 46 3.03 -7.64 -10.22
N ILE A 47 3.68 -8.56 -9.50
CA ILE A 47 4.43 -9.66 -10.12
C ILE A 47 3.49 -10.58 -10.92
N ILE A 48 2.34 -10.93 -10.36
CA ILE A 48 1.35 -11.79 -11.04
C ILE A 48 0.83 -11.09 -12.30
N ALA A 49 0.45 -9.82 -12.20
CA ALA A 49 -0.01 -9.04 -13.35
C ALA A 49 1.07 -8.91 -14.44
N LEU A 50 2.32 -8.65 -14.04
CA LEU A 50 3.46 -8.55 -14.94
C LEU A 50 3.69 -9.86 -15.69
N LEU A 51 3.64 -11.00 -15.01
CA LEU A 51 3.80 -12.31 -15.62
C LEU A 51 2.67 -12.62 -16.60
N ILE A 52 1.41 -12.34 -16.22
CA ILE A 52 0.25 -12.59 -17.08
C ILE A 52 0.31 -11.70 -18.33
N ILE A 53 0.51 -10.39 -18.15
CA ILE A 53 0.56 -9.44 -19.27
C ILE A 53 1.76 -9.73 -20.17
N GLY A 54 2.93 -9.97 -19.57
CA GLY A 54 4.13 -10.33 -20.32
C GLY A 54 3.98 -11.63 -21.10
N ALA A 55 3.35 -12.65 -20.49
CA ALA A 55 3.04 -13.90 -21.18
C ALA A 55 2.07 -13.66 -22.34
N PHE A 56 0.97 -12.92 -22.14
CA PHE A 56 0.05 -12.61 -23.23
C PHE A 56 0.71 -11.82 -24.35
N GLN A 57 1.57 -10.86 -24.03
CA GLN A 57 2.31 -10.09 -25.02
C GLN A 57 3.25 -10.99 -25.83
N TYR A 58 3.95 -11.90 -25.16
CA TYR A 58 4.84 -12.85 -25.83
C TYR A 58 4.10 -13.89 -26.66
N PHE A 59 3.03 -14.50 -26.13
CA PHE A 59 2.24 -15.52 -26.83
C PHE A 59 1.38 -14.94 -27.96
N GLY A 60 0.84 -13.74 -27.78
CA GLY A 60 0.00 -13.08 -28.79
C GLY A 60 0.78 -12.30 -29.83
N GLY A 61 1.86 -11.60 -29.41
CA GLY A 61 2.66 -10.73 -30.28
C GLY A 61 3.97 -11.33 -30.78
N GLY A 62 4.44 -12.43 -30.19
CA GLY A 62 5.75 -13.02 -30.49
C GLY A 62 6.92 -12.13 -30.05
N LEU A 63 8.14 -12.60 -30.30
CA LEU A 63 9.32 -11.75 -30.10
C LEU A 63 9.67 -11.04 -31.41
N PRO A 64 9.49 -9.72 -31.51
CA PRO A 64 9.81 -8.99 -32.72
C PRO A 64 11.31 -9.00 -32.96
N SER A 65 11.72 -9.26 -34.21
CA SER A 65 13.12 -9.28 -34.63
C SER A 65 13.40 -8.17 -35.64
N GLY A 66 14.61 -7.60 -35.60
CA GLY A 66 15.03 -6.55 -36.54
C GLY A 66 14.38 -5.18 -36.30
N GLN A 67 13.84 -4.93 -35.10
CA GLN A 67 13.23 -3.65 -34.75
C GLN A 67 14.26 -2.68 -34.14
N ASP A 68 13.90 -1.40 -34.09
CA ASP A 68 14.71 -0.35 -33.48
C ASP A 68 14.76 -0.49 -31.94
N VAL A 69 15.80 0.05 -31.33
CA VAL A 69 16.03 0.02 -29.87
C VAL A 69 14.84 0.63 -29.12
N TYR A 70 14.28 1.74 -29.61
CA TYR A 70 13.11 2.37 -29.00
C TYR A 70 11.88 1.45 -28.97
N PHE A 71 11.72 0.60 -29.99
CA PHE A 71 10.65 -0.38 -30.03
C PHE A 71 10.81 -1.41 -28.91
N TYR A 72 12.01 -1.96 -28.72
CA TYR A 72 12.26 -2.94 -27.65
C TYR A 72 12.08 -2.35 -26.25
N VAL A 73 12.49 -1.10 -26.06
CA VAL A 73 12.24 -0.37 -24.79
C VAL A 73 10.74 -0.27 -24.55
N GLY A 74 9.96 0.15 -25.55
CA GLY A 74 8.49 0.20 -25.44
C GLY A 74 7.88 -1.17 -25.18
N TYR A 75 8.36 -2.20 -25.88
CA TYR A 75 7.88 -3.59 -25.74
C TYR A 75 8.09 -4.10 -24.31
N ILE A 76 9.25 -3.87 -23.69
CA ILE A 76 9.50 -4.29 -22.30
C ILE A 76 8.80 -3.38 -21.28
N ALA A 77 8.73 -2.08 -21.55
CA ALA A 77 8.11 -1.11 -20.65
C ALA A 77 6.59 -1.30 -20.57
N THR A 78 5.95 -1.75 -21.64
CA THR A 78 4.48 -1.86 -21.72
C THR A 78 3.90 -2.77 -20.61
N PRO A 79 4.35 -4.03 -20.43
CA PRO A 79 3.88 -4.87 -19.33
C PRO A 79 4.14 -4.27 -17.95
N VAL A 80 5.30 -3.63 -17.77
CA VAL A 80 5.69 -2.99 -16.51
C VAL A 80 4.75 -1.84 -16.18
N PHE A 81 4.43 -1.00 -17.16
CA PHE A 81 3.55 0.15 -17.00
C PHE A 81 2.13 -0.29 -16.65
N PHE A 82 1.55 -1.24 -17.39
CA PHE A 82 0.21 -1.74 -17.11
C PHE A 82 0.12 -2.50 -15.78
N ALA A 83 1.11 -3.34 -15.45
CA ALA A 83 1.18 -3.97 -14.13
C ALA A 83 1.27 -2.93 -13.00
N GLY A 84 2.01 -1.84 -13.23
CA GLY A 84 2.10 -0.70 -12.30
C GLY A 84 0.76 -0.02 -12.06
N ILE A 85 -0.03 0.22 -13.11
CA ILE A 85 -1.38 0.78 -13.00
C ILE A 85 -2.29 -0.15 -12.19
N ILE A 86 -2.30 -1.46 -12.49
CA ILE A 86 -3.11 -2.45 -11.76
C ILE A 86 -2.73 -2.50 -10.29
N ALA A 87 -1.43 -2.49 -9.98
CA ALA A 87 -0.93 -2.48 -8.61
C ALA A 87 -1.33 -1.20 -7.86
N SER A 88 -1.31 -0.05 -8.54
CA SER A 88 -1.74 1.25 -7.99
C SER A 88 -3.24 1.24 -7.67
N VAL A 89 -4.10 0.81 -8.61
CA VAL A 89 -5.54 0.66 -8.39
C VAL A 89 -5.81 -0.28 -7.21
N SER A 90 -5.09 -1.40 -7.14
CA SER A 90 -5.19 -2.36 -6.03
C SER A 90 -4.79 -1.74 -4.68
N TYR A 91 -3.77 -0.87 -4.64
CA TYR A 91 -3.42 -0.12 -3.44
C TYR A 91 -4.56 0.81 -3.00
N PHE A 92 -5.15 1.56 -3.92
CA PHE A 92 -6.26 2.46 -3.62
C PHE A 92 -7.49 1.68 -3.13
N TYR A 93 -7.82 0.56 -3.76
CA TYR A 93 -8.91 -0.31 -3.34
C TYR A 93 -8.71 -0.84 -1.91
N LEU A 94 -7.53 -1.38 -1.60
CA LEU A 94 -7.19 -1.84 -0.25
C LEU A 94 -7.15 -0.69 0.78
N LYS A 95 -6.85 0.54 0.34
CA LYS A 95 -6.90 1.73 1.18
C LYS A 95 -8.33 2.17 1.47
N HIS A 96 -9.22 2.10 0.50
CA HIS A 96 -10.62 2.50 0.66
C HIS A 96 -11.42 1.48 1.48
N SER A 97 -11.32 0.19 1.14
CA SER A 97 -12.01 -0.89 1.86
C SER A 97 -11.67 -0.90 3.36
N ARG A 98 -10.44 -0.54 3.74
CA ARG A 98 -10.10 -0.42 5.17
C ARG A 98 -10.83 0.71 5.88
N LYS A 99 -11.08 1.84 5.20
CA LYS A 99 -11.84 2.96 5.79
C LYS A 99 -13.29 2.55 6.05
N GLU A 100 -13.87 1.78 5.14
CA GLU A 100 -15.23 1.23 5.33
C GLU A 100 -15.29 0.23 6.47
N ILE A 101 -14.33 -0.71 6.55
CA ILE A 101 -14.27 -1.70 7.64
C ILE A 101 -14.10 -1.02 9.00
N ILE A 102 -13.20 -0.03 9.10
CA ILE A 102 -12.99 0.72 10.36
C ILE A 102 -14.26 1.49 10.77
N LYS A 103 -14.95 2.09 9.79
CA LYS A 103 -16.20 2.82 10.05
C LYS A 103 -17.33 1.87 10.50
N LEU A 104 -17.37 0.66 9.95
CA LEU A 104 -18.36 -0.35 10.32
C LEU A 104 -18.11 -0.88 11.74
N ASP A 105 -16.84 -1.11 12.09
CA ASP A 105 -16.42 -1.55 13.42
C ASP A 105 -16.75 -0.50 14.49
N SER A 106 -16.53 0.79 14.21
CA SER A 106 -16.89 1.87 15.14
C SER A 106 -18.41 1.98 15.37
N ILE A 107 -19.22 1.79 14.32
CA ILE A 107 -20.70 1.80 14.45
C ILE A 107 -21.17 0.61 15.28
N LEU A 108 -20.61 -0.57 15.06
CA LEU A 108 -20.94 -1.78 15.83
C LEU A 108 -20.57 -1.64 17.31
N GLN A 109 -19.39 -1.09 17.60
CA GLN A 109 -18.93 -0.89 18.97
C GLN A 109 -19.81 0.11 19.72
N GLU A 110 -20.22 1.21 19.06
CA GLU A 110 -21.18 2.17 19.60
C GLU A 110 -22.53 1.52 19.92
N HIS A 111 -23.04 0.67 19.01
CA HIS A 111 -24.30 -0.06 19.21
C HIS A 111 -24.24 -1.12 20.32
N LEU A 112 -23.09 -1.77 20.51
CA LEU A 112 -22.90 -2.77 21.56
C LEU A 112 -22.62 -2.15 22.94
N SER A 113 -22.24 -0.86 22.97
CA SER A 113 -22.00 -0.10 24.21
C SER A 113 -23.23 0.65 24.72
N SER A 114 -24.35 0.62 23.98
CA SER A 114 -25.66 1.17 24.36
C SER A 114 -26.60 0.09 24.89
#